data_AF-A0A3N1K1M3-F1
#
_entry.id   AF-A0A3N1K1M3-F1
#
_cell.length_a   1.000
_cell.length_b   1.000
_cell.length_c   1.000
_cell.angle_alpha   90.00
_cell.angle_beta   90.00
_cell.angle_gamma   90.00
#
_symmetry.space_group_name_H-M   'P 1'
#
loop_
_entity.id
_entity.type
_entity.pdbx_description
1 polymer ?
#
loop_
_entity_poly.entity_id
_entity_poly.type
_entity_poly.pdbx_seq_one_letter_code
_entity_poly.pdbx_strand_id
1 'polypeptide(L)'
;MPTRHPLAFFSGVGVTLAAGAALFAVWRRALRSQRSAAATLNDLLPVHSAWWRDRFDRKGKLLYVALGDSTAQGIGASSPARSYVGRLSVRVRHATRTSVRVVNLSVSGATTWLCRKDQLPKLEKYQPDIVTVAIGANDIIDFDAETFERNLRHIYEALPSHAIVADLPTMWIPEREHRIAEANAIVRRLADELGLTVAPLYDTTRKQGLVRTFRNSAGDLFHPNDRGYRVWASAFEPAIAARVARIAADHAVTDADASVHDAATAGSTARTAERAAARASSRGTETLPRR
;
A
#
# COMPACT_ATOMS: atom_id res chain seq x y z
N MET A 1 80.63 24.73 -22.54
CA MET A 1 79.19 24.88 -22.20
C MET A 1 78.40 24.87 -23.50
N PRO A 2 77.21 24.24 -23.61
CA PRO A 2 76.28 23.88 -22.55
C PRO A 2 76.03 22.37 -22.36
N THR A 3 75.53 22.06 -21.18
CA THR A 3 75.12 20.76 -20.64
C THR A 3 73.80 20.29 -21.24
N ARG A 4 73.72 18.99 -21.61
CA ARG A 4 72.45 18.31 -21.93
C ARG A 4 71.89 17.71 -20.64
N HIS A 5 70.75 18.22 -20.16
CA HIS A 5 69.92 17.53 -19.17
C HIS A 5 68.86 16.67 -19.88
N PRO A 6 68.69 15.38 -19.53
CA PRO A 6 67.49 14.64 -19.90
C PRO A 6 66.42 14.92 -18.83
N LEU A 7 65.43 15.73 -19.15
CA LEU A 7 64.23 15.86 -18.31
C LEU A 7 63.29 14.69 -18.62
N ALA A 8 63.02 13.93 -17.57
CA ALA A 8 62.19 12.75 -17.52
C ALA A 8 60.77 13.00 -18.04
N PHE A 9 60.37 12.22 -19.04
CA PHE A 9 59.00 12.14 -19.56
C PHE A 9 58.33 10.88 -18.99
N PHE A 10 57.99 10.85 -17.70
CA PHE A 10 57.30 9.68 -17.09
C PHE A 10 56.26 10.00 -16.00
N SER A 11 55.78 11.24 -15.85
CA SER A 11 54.83 11.60 -14.77
C SER A 11 53.34 11.62 -15.15
N GLY A 12 52.97 11.61 -16.44
CA GLY A 12 51.57 11.73 -16.87
C GLY A 12 50.74 10.43 -16.88
N VAL A 13 51.37 9.29 -17.18
CA VAL A 13 50.69 7.99 -17.31
C VAL A 13 50.44 7.35 -15.94
N GLY A 14 51.32 7.57 -14.95
CA GLY A 14 51.16 7.02 -13.60
C GLY A 14 50.02 7.64 -12.81
N VAL A 15 49.76 8.94 -12.96
CA VAL A 15 48.69 9.66 -12.23
C VAL A 15 47.30 9.28 -12.76
N THR A 16 47.15 9.07 -14.07
CA THR A 16 45.88 8.65 -14.69
C THR A 16 45.54 7.19 -14.35
N LEU A 17 46.53 6.29 -14.33
CA LEU A 17 46.33 4.90 -13.89
C LEU A 17 46.03 4.79 -12.40
N ALA A 18 46.70 5.56 -11.54
CA ALA A 18 46.44 5.59 -10.10
C ALA A 18 45.05 6.16 -9.77
N ALA A 19 44.63 7.24 -10.45
CA ALA A 19 43.29 7.78 -10.33
C ALA A 19 42.22 6.79 -10.81
N GLY A 20 42.46 6.11 -11.93
CA GLY A 20 41.59 5.03 -12.43
C GLY A 20 41.49 3.86 -11.46
N ALA A 21 42.60 3.43 -10.87
CA ALA A 21 42.65 2.36 -9.88
C ALA A 21 41.93 2.75 -8.57
N ALA A 22 42.07 4.01 -8.13
CA ALA A 22 41.37 4.53 -6.96
C ALA A 22 39.85 4.62 -7.20
N LEU A 23 39.41 5.15 -8.34
CA LEU A 23 38.00 5.17 -8.74
C LEU A 23 37.43 3.76 -8.85
N PHE A 24 38.18 2.83 -9.44
CA PHE A 24 37.81 1.42 -9.53
C PHE A 24 37.74 0.74 -8.15
N ALA A 25 38.66 1.06 -7.22
CA ALA A 25 38.63 0.55 -5.86
C ALA A 25 37.44 1.10 -5.05
N VAL A 26 37.13 2.38 -5.19
CA VAL A 26 35.95 3.04 -4.61
C VAL A 26 34.68 2.41 -5.17
N TRP A 27 34.60 2.22 -6.49
CA TRP A 27 33.48 1.56 -7.15
C TRP A 27 33.29 0.11 -6.69
N ARG A 28 34.37 -0.69 -6.64
CA ARG A 28 34.32 -2.06 -6.11
C ARG A 28 33.93 -2.11 -4.64
N ARG A 29 34.33 -1.14 -3.83
CA ARG A 29 33.91 -1.02 -2.43
C ARG A 29 32.43 -0.69 -2.33
N ALA A 30 31.94 0.24 -3.13
CA ALA A 30 30.52 0.59 -3.20
C ALA A 30 29.65 -0.62 -3.60
N LEU A 31 30.04 -1.36 -4.65
CA LEU A 31 29.32 -2.58 -5.06
C LEU A 31 29.29 -3.65 -3.97
N ARG A 32 30.42 -3.89 -3.29
CA ARG A 32 30.46 -4.84 -2.16
C ARG A 32 29.55 -4.41 -1.02
N SER A 33 29.55 -3.11 -0.69
CA SER A 33 28.66 -2.54 0.32
C SER A 33 27.19 -2.72 -0.06
N GLN A 34 26.83 -2.47 -1.32
CA GLN A 34 25.46 -2.63 -1.81
C GLN A 34 25.02 -4.10 -1.77
N ARG A 35 25.88 -5.03 -2.19
CA ARG A 35 25.61 -6.49 -2.10
C ARG A 35 25.43 -6.96 -0.66
N SER A 36 26.29 -6.48 0.25
CA SER A 36 26.16 -6.77 1.68
C SER A 36 24.85 -6.23 2.24
N ALA A 37 24.47 -5.02 1.87
CA ALA A 37 23.20 -4.44 2.30
C ALA A 37 21.98 -5.21 1.74
N ALA A 38 22.04 -5.64 0.48
CA ALA A 38 21.02 -6.50 -0.10
C ALA A 38 20.90 -7.84 0.64
N ALA A 39 22.02 -8.46 1.02
CA ALA A 39 22.01 -9.68 1.83
C ALA A 39 21.35 -9.44 3.20
N THR A 40 21.70 -8.37 3.90
CA THR A 40 21.06 -8.00 5.17
C THR A 40 19.55 -7.75 5.02
N LEU A 41 19.10 -7.16 3.91
CA LEU A 41 17.67 -6.99 3.65
C LEU A 41 16.98 -8.31 3.32
N ASN A 42 17.66 -9.25 2.67
CA ASN A 42 17.12 -10.60 2.45
C ASN A 42 16.86 -11.33 3.78
N ASP A 43 17.69 -11.11 4.79
CA ASP A 43 17.47 -11.67 6.13
C ASP A 43 16.20 -11.10 6.80
N LEU A 44 15.73 -9.92 6.38
CA LEU A 44 14.48 -9.33 6.88
C LEU A 44 13.23 -9.92 6.25
N LEU A 45 13.32 -10.61 5.10
CA LEU A 45 12.17 -11.18 4.40
C LEU A 45 11.34 -12.11 5.31
N PRO A 46 11.91 -13.15 5.95
CA PRO A 46 11.15 -14.01 6.86
C PRO A 46 10.66 -13.26 8.10
N VAL A 47 11.44 -12.29 8.60
CA VAL A 47 11.09 -11.49 9.80
C VAL A 47 9.88 -10.61 9.54
N HIS A 48 9.86 -9.86 8.43
CA HIS A 48 8.76 -8.98 8.08
C HIS A 48 7.51 -9.78 7.69
N SER A 49 7.68 -10.89 6.94
CA SER A 49 6.58 -11.81 6.65
C SER A 49 5.95 -12.38 7.92
N ALA A 50 6.75 -12.87 8.87
CA ALA A 50 6.25 -13.35 10.17
C ALA A 50 5.53 -12.24 10.95
N TRP A 51 6.12 -11.04 11.00
CA TRP A 51 5.52 -9.90 11.69
C TRP A 51 4.10 -9.59 11.19
N TRP A 52 3.86 -9.65 9.88
CA TRP A 52 2.52 -9.46 9.32
C TRP A 52 1.59 -10.63 9.67
N ARG A 53 2.06 -11.89 9.52
CA ARG A 53 1.27 -13.09 9.82
C ARG A 53 0.82 -13.16 11.27
N ASP A 54 1.70 -12.83 12.23
CA ASP A 54 1.40 -12.80 13.66
C ASP A 54 0.27 -11.81 14.03
N ARG A 55 -0.13 -10.96 13.09
CA ARG A 55 -1.15 -9.91 13.28
C ARG A 55 -2.44 -10.22 12.56
N PHE A 56 -2.50 -11.28 11.76
CA PHE A 56 -3.68 -11.63 10.98
C PHE A 56 -4.90 -11.85 11.88
N ASP A 57 -4.75 -12.46 13.05
CA ASP A 57 -5.87 -12.77 13.93
C ASP A 57 -6.28 -11.64 14.88
N ARG A 58 -5.58 -10.50 14.83
CA ARG A 58 -5.96 -9.31 15.61
C ARG A 58 -7.35 -8.85 15.20
N LYS A 59 -8.15 -8.45 16.17
CA LYS A 59 -9.47 -7.86 15.92
C LYS A 59 -9.33 -6.38 15.62
N GLY A 60 -10.22 -5.87 14.78
CA GLY A 60 -10.37 -4.46 14.43
C GLY A 60 -11.76 -4.26 13.85
N LYS A 61 -12.37 -3.09 14.08
CA LYS A 61 -13.68 -2.82 13.48
C LYS A 61 -13.57 -2.58 11.97
N LEU A 62 -12.44 -2.04 11.52
CA LEU A 62 -12.12 -1.93 10.10
C LEU A 62 -11.07 -2.97 9.69
N LEU A 63 -11.21 -3.52 8.50
CA LEU A 63 -10.28 -4.43 7.86
C LEU A 63 -9.56 -3.75 6.68
N TYR A 64 -8.24 -3.63 6.81
CA TYR A 64 -7.35 -3.21 5.74
C TYR A 64 -6.58 -4.41 5.21
N VAL A 65 -6.79 -4.77 3.94
CA VAL A 65 -6.02 -5.79 3.23
C VAL A 65 -5.02 -5.16 2.27
N ALA A 66 -3.78 -5.62 2.26
CA ALA A 66 -2.76 -5.19 1.30
C ALA A 66 -2.29 -6.38 0.45
N LEU A 67 -2.19 -6.17 -0.86
CA LEU A 67 -1.55 -7.08 -1.82
C LEU A 67 -0.32 -6.38 -2.41
N GLY A 68 0.67 -7.16 -2.81
CA GLY A 68 1.87 -6.59 -3.41
C GLY A 68 3.13 -7.42 -3.21
N ASP A 69 4.26 -6.74 -3.21
CA ASP A 69 5.59 -7.34 -3.15
C ASP A 69 6.34 -7.00 -1.83
N SER A 70 7.67 -6.94 -1.90
CA SER A 70 8.54 -6.59 -0.77
C SER A 70 8.29 -5.19 -0.24
N THR A 71 7.81 -4.27 -1.08
CA THR A 71 7.51 -2.90 -0.68
C THR A 71 6.31 -2.86 0.26
N ALA A 72 5.30 -3.68 0.00
CA ALA A 72 4.14 -3.88 0.87
C ALA A 72 4.53 -4.57 2.18
N GLN A 73 5.47 -5.53 2.15
CA GLN A 73 6.01 -6.15 3.36
C GLN A 73 6.85 -5.18 4.21
N GLY A 74 7.36 -4.10 3.61
CA GLY A 74 8.14 -3.08 4.31
C GLY A 74 9.65 -3.30 4.29
N ILE A 75 10.16 -4.09 3.36
CA ILE A 75 11.60 -4.36 3.25
C ILE A 75 12.36 -3.04 3.03
N GLY A 76 13.42 -2.82 3.79
CA GLY A 76 14.18 -1.57 3.81
C GLY A 76 13.74 -0.57 4.88
N ALA A 77 12.54 -0.73 5.45
CA ALA A 77 12.13 0.02 6.64
C ALA A 77 12.85 -0.53 7.89
N SER A 78 12.98 0.30 8.92
CA SER A 78 13.48 -0.17 10.23
C SER A 78 12.48 -1.10 10.94
N SER A 79 11.22 -1.11 10.51
CA SER A 79 10.21 -2.09 10.91
C SER A 79 9.05 -2.09 9.91
N PRO A 80 8.26 -3.17 9.82
CA PRO A 80 7.06 -3.21 8.98
C PRO A 80 6.03 -2.11 9.29
N ALA A 81 5.96 -1.67 10.55
CA ALA A 81 5.09 -0.56 10.96
C ALA A 81 5.46 0.79 10.31
N ARG A 82 6.71 0.93 9.83
CA ARG A 82 7.22 2.13 9.16
C ARG A 82 7.19 2.03 7.63
N SER A 83 6.69 0.92 7.08
CA SER A 83 6.35 0.77 5.67
C SER A 83 5.16 1.65 5.28
N TYR A 84 4.83 1.73 3.99
CA TYR A 84 3.63 2.47 3.56
C TYR A 84 2.35 1.84 4.13
N VAL A 85 2.22 0.50 4.12
CA VAL A 85 1.06 -0.20 4.70
C VAL A 85 0.92 0.11 6.19
N GLY A 86 2.02 0.01 6.94
CA GLY A 86 2.05 0.35 8.37
C GLY A 86 1.63 1.79 8.63
N ARG A 87 2.16 2.75 7.88
CA ARG A 87 1.84 4.18 8.00
C ARG A 87 0.38 4.48 7.66
N LEU A 88 -0.13 3.91 6.57
CA LEU A 88 -1.53 4.09 6.18
C LEU A 88 -2.48 3.52 7.23
N SER A 89 -2.17 2.34 7.83
CA SER A 89 -3.00 1.78 8.89
C SER A 89 -3.11 2.68 10.12
N VAL A 90 -2.00 3.34 10.51
CA VAL A 90 -1.98 4.34 11.58
C VAL A 90 -2.83 5.54 11.20
N ARG A 91 -2.71 6.03 9.97
CA ARG A 91 -3.49 7.18 9.49
C ARG A 91 -4.99 6.89 9.46
N VAL A 92 -5.40 5.71 8.97
CA VAL A 92 -6.81 5.26 8.98
C VAL A 92 -7.33 5.21 10.41
N ARG A 93 -6.58 4.60 11.34
CA ARG A 93 -6.96 4.55 12.77
C ARG A 93 -7.18 5.94 13.36
N HIS A 94 -6.28 6.89 13.08
CA HIS A 94 -6.40 8.25 13.59
C HIS A 94 -7.59 9.01 12.97
N ALA A 95 -7.80 8.89 11.66
CA ALA A 95 -8.89 9.57 10.96
C ALA A 95 -10.27 9.04 11.38
N THR A 96 -10.39 7.74 11.59
CA THR A 96 -11.66 7.06 11.94
C THR A 96 -11.91 6.96 13.45
N ARG A 97 -10.89 7.22 14.27
CA ARG A 97 -10.90 6.93 15.73
C ARG A 97 -11.34 5.50 16.06
N THR A 98 -11.00 4.55 15.19
CA THR A 98 -11.47 3.16 15.24
C THR A 98 -10.31 2.18 15.07
N SER A 99 -10.39 1.00 15.70
CA SER A 99 -9.39 -0.06 15.55
C SER A 99 -9.35 -0.61 14.12
N VAL A 100 -8.14 -0.80 13.60
CA VAL A 100 -7.88 -1.32 12.25
C VAL A 100 -7.14 -2.65 12.37
N ARG A 101 -7.74 -3.72 11.83
CA ARG A 101 -7.08 -4.99 11.56
C ARG A 101 -6.39 -4.87 10.21
N VAL A 102 -5.11 -5.26 10.16
CA VAL A 102 -4.34 -5.27 8.90
C VAL A 102 -4.01 -6.70 8.53
N VAL A 103 -4.37 -7.09 7.31
CA VAL A 103 -3.99 -8.37 6.71
C VAL A 103 -3.15 -8.06 5.48
N ASN A 104 -1.84 -8.23 5.61
CA ASN A 104 -0.92 -7.99 4.50
C ASN A 104 -0.60 -9.32 3.80
N LEU A 105 -1.23 -9.54 2.65
CA LEU A 105 -1.11 -10.76 1.84
C LEU A 105 0.11 -10.73 0.90
N SER A 106 0.84 -9.62 0.87
CA SER A 106 2.01 -9.45 -0.01
C SER A 106 3.08 -10.51 0.22
N VAL A 107 3.82 -10.79 -0.85
CA VAL A 107 4.93 -11.75 -0.87
C VAL A 107 6.14 -11.05 -1.48
N SER A 108 7.25 -10.97 -0.75
CA SER A 108 8.48 -10.37 -1.27
C SER A 108 8.94 -11.06 -2.55
N GLY A 109 9.35 -10.25 -3.54
CA GLY A 109 9.75 -10.75 -4.87
C GLY A 109 8.58 -11.16 -5.78
N ALA A 110 7.33 -11.00 -5.35
CA ALA A 110 6.19 -11.34 -6.19
C ALA A 110 6.14 -10.48 -7.46
N THR A 111 5.93 -11.16 -8.59
CA THR A 111 5.47 -10.55 -9.84
C THR A 111 3.95 -10.47 -9.88
N THR A 112 3.37 -9.86 -10.91
CA THR A 112 1.92 -9.90 -11.14
C THR A 112 1.39 -11.34 -11.23
N TRP A 113 2.15 -12.26 -11.84
CA TRP A 113 1.78 -13.68 -11.91
C TRP A 113 1.71 -14.33 -10.51
N LEU A 114 2.71 -14.11 -9.66
CA LEU A 114 2.72 -14.63 -8.29
C LEU A 114 1.61 -14.01 -7.43
N CYS A 115 1.33 -12.72 -7.61
CA CYS A 115 0.23 -12.06 -6.91
C CYS A 115 -1.11 -12.71 -7.27
N ARG A 116 -1.39 -12.88 -8.57
CA ARG A 116 -2.56 -13.59 -9.08
C ARG A 116 -2.66 -15.01 -8.51
N LYS A 117 -1.56 -15.77 -8.54
CA LYS A 117 -1.56 -17.18 -8.14
C LYS A 117 -1.71 -17.38 -6.64
N ASP A 118 -0.97 -16.61 -5.83
CA ASP A 118 -0.77 -16.92 -4.42
C ASP A 118 -1.46 -15.96 -3.45
N GLN A 119 -1.77 -14.72 -3.88
CA GLN A 119 -2.38 -13.69 -3.03
C GLN A 119 -3.87 -13.55 -3.29
N LEU A 120 -4.28 -13.58 -4.55
CA LEU A 120 -5.68 -13.37 -4.92
C LEU A 120 -6.64 -14.42 -4.32
N PRO A 121 -6.34 -15.75 -4.34
CA PRO A 121 -7.22 -16.72 -3.69
C PRO A 121 -7.31 -16.56 -2.16
N LYS A 122 -6.37 -15.85 -1.54
CA LYS A 122 -6.44 -15.52 -0.11
C LYS A 122 -7.33 -14.31 0.14
N LEU A 123 -7.37 -13.34 -0.78
CA LEU A 123 -8.21 -12.15 -0.68
C LEU A 123 -9.70 -12.53 -0.57
N GLU A 124 -10.14 -13.56 -1.29
CA GLU A 124 -11.53 -14.08 -1.28
C GLU A 124 -12.05 -14.44 0.12
N LYS A 125 -11.15 -14.71 1.07
CA LYS A 125 -11.50 -15.06 2.46
C LYS A 125 -11.82 -13.83 3.31
N TYR A 126 -11.74 -12.63 2.74
CA TYR A 126 -11.87 -11.37 3.44
C TYR A 126 -12.90 -10.47 2.77
N GLN A 127 -13.58 -9.65 3.59
CA GLN A 127 -14.41 -8.54 3.14
C GLN A 127 -13.77 -7.23 3.62
N PRO A 128 -12.78 -6.70 2.88
CA PRO A 128 -12.00 -5.55 3.34
C PRO A 128 -12.73 -4.22 3.16
N ASP A 129 -12.66 -3.36 4.17
CA ASP A 129 -13.08 -1.96 4.07
C ASP A 129 -12.10 -1.14 3.21
N ILE A 130 -10.82 -1.50 3.25
CA ILE A 130 -9.74 -0.82 2.54
C ILE A 130 -8.86 -1.87 1.88
N VAL A 131 -8.55 -1.67 0.59
CA VAL A 131 -7.59 -2.49 -0.15
C VAL A 131 -6.55 -1.61 -0.80
N THR A 132 -5.28 -1.93 -0.63
CA THR A 132 -4.20 -1.35 -1.43
C THR A 132 -3.45 -2.43 -2.19
N VAL A 133 -3.15 -2.17 -3.46
CA VAL A 133 -2.33 -3.05 -4.29
C VAL A 133 -1.14 -2.28 -4.85
N ALA A 134 0.07 -2.74 -4.55
CA ALA A 134 1.30 -2.25 -5.18
C ALA A 134 2.11 -3.45 -5.65
N ILE A 135 2.02 -3.74 -6.95
CA ILE A 135 2.63 -4.91 -7.59
C ILE A 135 3.11 -4.54 -8.99
N GLY A 136 4.13 -5.23 -9.49
CA GLY A 136 4.63 -5.07 -10.85
C GLY A 136 6.08 -4.61 -10.94
N ALA A 137 6.67 -4.10 -9.85
CA ALA A 137 8.06 -3.64 -9.86
C ALA A 137 9.05 -4.77 -10.20
N ASN A 138 8.76 -6.01 -9.77
CA ASN A 138 9.60 -7.17 -10.09
C ASN A 138 9.46 -7.61 -11.55
N ASP A 139 8.30 -7.40 -12.18
CA ASP A 139 8.05 -7.72 -13.58
C ASP A 139 8.94 -6.88 -14.53
N ILE A 140 9.40 -5.70 -14.09
CA ILE A 140 10.28 -4.83 -14.90
C ILE A 140 11.63 -5.47 -15.25
N ILE A 141 12.08 -6.46 -14.46
CA ILE A 141 13.34 -7.18 -14.70
C ILE A 141 13.27 -7.92 -16.05
N ASP A 142 12.19 -8.68 -16.27
CA ASP A 142 11.93 -9.47 -17.47
C ASP A 142 10.52 -9.11 -17.99
N PHE A 143 10.37 -7.86 -18.43
CA PHE A 143 9.08 -7.27 -18.74
C PHE A 143 8.51 -7.78 -20.06
N ASP A 144 7.30 -8.32 -20.00
CA ASP A 144 6.46 -8.68 -21.15
C ASP A 144 5.08 -8.03 -20.95
N ALA A 145 4.75 -7.08 -21.84
CA ALA A 145 3.56 -6.23 -21.70
C ALA A 145 2.27 -7.04 -21.72
N GLU A 146 2.16 -8.05 -22.59
CA GLU A 146 0.96 -8.87 -22.73
C GLU A 146 0.71 -9.72 -21.47
N THR A 147 1.75 -10.38 -20.95
CA THR A 147 1.65 -11.17 -19.72
C THR A 147 1.36 -10.29 -18.52
N PHE A 148 1.99 -9.12 -18.44
CA PHE A 148 1.74 -8.14 -17.39
C PHE A 148 0.29 -7.66 -17.39
N GLU A 149 -0.24 -7.24 -18.55
CA GLU A 149 -1.63 -6.83 -18.71
C GLU A 149 -2.61 -7.95 -18.35
N ARG A 150 -2.41 -9.15 -18.90
CA ARG A 150 -3.28 -10.31 -18.64
C ARG A 150 -3.36 -10.63 -17.15
N ASN A 151 -2.24 -10.59 -16.44
CA ASN A 151 -2.21 -10.85 -15.00
C ASN A 151 -2.86 -9.71 -14.21
N LEU A 152 -2.57 -8.45 -14.54
CA LEU A 152 -3.18 -7.30 -13.86
C LEU A 152 -4.69 -7.26 -14.05
N ARG A 153 -5.20 -7.52 -15.26
CA ARG A 153 -6.64 -7.58 -15.53
C ARG A 153 -7.32 -8.57 -14.60
N HIS A 154 -6.78 -9.78 -14.50
CA HIS A 154 -7.32 -10.81 -13.61
C HIS A 154 -7.24 -10.44 -12.13
N ILE A 155 -6.18 -9.75 -11.70
CA ILE A 155 -6.10 -9.23 -10.33
C ILE A 155 -7.18 -8.18 -10.11
N TYR A 156 -7.28 -7.19 -11.00
CA TYR A 156 -8.13 -6.02 -10.84
C TYR A 156 -9.63 -6.36 -10.92
N GLU A 157 -10.03 -7.29 -11.79
CA GLU A 157 -11.41 -7.79 -11.89
C GLU A 157 -11.90 -8.46 -10.59
N ALA A 158 -11.00 -8.99 -9.78
CA ALA A 158 -11.31 -9.64 -8.51
C ALA A 158 -11.19 -8.70 -7.30
N LEU A 159 -10.76 -7.45 -7.49
CA LEU A 159 -10.70 -6.46 -6.41
C LEU A 159 -12.10 -5.88 -6.14
N PRO A 160 -12.41 -5.50 -4.90
CA PRO A 160 -13.58 -4.66 -4.65
C PRO A 160 -13.42 -3.30 -5.34
N SER A 161 -14.53 -2.69 -5.77
CA SER A 161 -14.54 -1.43 -6.53
C SER A 161 -13.86 -0.25 -5.79
N HIS A 162 -13.76 -0.31 -4.46
CA HIS A 162 -13.06 0.70 -3.65
C HIS A 162 -11.56 0.43 -3.47
N ALA A 163 -10.97 -0.54 -4.16
CA ALA A 163 -9.55 -0.82 -4.07
C ALA A 163 -8.71 0.31 -4.67
N ILE A 164 -7.55 0.56 -4.05
CA ILE A 164 -6.59 1.57 -4.47
C ILE A 164 -5.35 0.86 -5.01
N VAL A 165 -5.11 0.95 -6.30
CA VAL A 165 -3.97 0.35 -6.98
C VAL A 165 -2.89 1.39 -7.23
N ALA A 166 -1.61 1.05 -7.12
CA ALA A 166 -0.53 1.97 -7.46
C ALA A 166 0.04 1.69 -8.84
N ASP A 167 0.41 2.75 -9.55
CA ASP A 167 1.37 2.64 -10.64
C ASP A 167 2.78 2.38 -10.08
N LEU A 168 3.71 1.94 -10.93
CA LEU A 168 5.05 1.56 -10.51
C LEU A 168 5.89 2.80 -10.17
N PRO A 169 6.76 2.75 -9.15
CA PRO A 169 7.65 3.85 -8.80
C PRO A 169 8.72 4.09 -9.88
N THR A 170 9.31 5.29 -9.92
CA THR A 170 10.51 5.52 -10.74
C THR A 170 11.70 4.72 -10.20
N MET A 171 12.55 4.20 -11.09
CA MET A 171 13.79 3.48 -10.78
C MET A 171 15.04 4.24 -11.23
N TRP A 172 14.90 5.32 -12.01
CA TRP A 172 15.99 6.16 -12.53
C TRP A 172 17.04 5.41 -13.37
N ILE A 173 16.70 4.23 -13.88
CA ILE A 173 17.53 3.45 -14.81
C ILE A 173 16.88 3.57 -16.19
N PRO A 174 17.51 4.23 -17.18
CA PRO A 174 16.86 4.59 -18.45
C PRO A 174 16.11 3.43 -19.13
N GLU A 175 16.74 2.27 -19.24
CA GLU A 175 16.12 1.07 -19.82
C GLU A 175 14.85 0.65 -19.07
N ARG A 176 14.88 0.70 -17.73
CA ARG A 176 13.73 0.36 -16.89
C ARG A 176 12.64 1.42 -16.96
N GLU A 177 12.99 2.70 -17.10
CA GLU A 177 11.99 3.77 -17.21
C GLU A 177 11.10 3.62 -18.46
N HIS A 178 11.65 3.10 -19.57
CA HIS A 178 10.84 2.78 -20.76
C HIS A 178 9.81 1.69 -20.46
N ARG A 179 10.24 0.59 -19.83
CA ARG A 179 9.35 -0.52 -19.42
C ARG A 179 8.32 -0.06 -18.38
N ILE A 180 8.72 0.80 -17.44
CA ILE A 180 7.83 1.38 -16.42
C ILE A 180 6.78 2.29 -17.06
N ALA A 181 7.15 3.10 -18.05
CA ALA A 181 6.20 3.95 -18.75
C ALA A 181 5.10 3.12 -19.43
N GLU A 182 5.47 2.03 -20.10
CA GLU A 182 4.53 1.09 -20.72
C GLU A 182 3.68 0.36 -19.67
N ALA A 183 4.29 -0.20 -18.63
CA ALA A 183 3.59 -0.83 -17.52
C ALA A 183 2.58 0.11 -16.83
N ASN A 184 2.96 1.37 -16.61
CA ASN A 184 2.09 2.37 -15.99
C ASN A 184 0.94 2.80 -16.90
N ALA A 185 1.14 2.81 -18.23
CA ALA A 185 0.05 3.00 -19.18
C ALA A 185 -0.99 1.88 -19.05
N ILE A 186 -0.54 0.62 -18.94
CA ILE A 186 -1.41 -0.54 -18.71
C ILE A 186 -2.14 -0.42 -17.36
N VAL A 187 -1.44 -0.14 -16.26
CA VAL A 187 -2.03 0.02 -14.92
C VAL A 187 -3.15 1.06 -14.94
N ARG A 188 -2.89 2.24 -15.50
CA ARG A 188 -3.84 3.35 -15.50
C ARG A 188 -5.04 3.05 -16.39
N ARG A 189 -4.82 2.47 -17.57
CA ARG A 189 -5.91 2.07 -18.47
C ARG A 189 -6.81 1.01 -17.85
N LEU A 190 -6.25 -0.07 -17.30
CA LEU A 190 -7.04 -1.12 -16.65
C LEU A 190 -7.79 -0.61 -15.42
N ALA A 191 -7.16 0.27 -14.63
CA ALA A 191 -7.83 0.87 -13.48
C ALA A 191 -9.01 1.75 -13.91
N ASP A 192 -8.86 2.55 -14.97
CA ASP A 192 -9.94 3.35 -15.55
C ASP A 192 -11.08 2.48 -16.08
N GLU A 193 -10.76 1.46 -16.89
CA GLU A 193 -11.72 0.48 -17.43
C GLU A 193 -12.57 -0.20 -16.34
N LEU A 194 -11.97 -0.48 -15.17
CA LEU A 194 -12.59 -1.22 -14.07
C LEU A 194 -13.07 -0.31 -12.92
N GLY A 195 -12.96 1.01 -13.06
CA GLY A 195 -13.40 1.97 -12.05
C GLY A 195 -12.59 1.97 -10.74
N LEU A 196 -11.31 1.55 -10.79
CA LEU A 196 -10.41 1.52 -9.64
C LEU A 196 -9.65 2.85 -9.47
N THR A 197 -9.31 3.17 -8.22
CA THR A 197 -8.53 4.39 -7.93
C THR A 197 -7.04 4.14 -8.05
N VAL A 198 -6.33 4.97 -8.83
CA VAL A 198 -4.87 4.90 -8.95
C VAL A 198 -4.17 5.83 -7.96
N ALA A 199 -3.28 5.28 -7.12
CA ALA A 199 -2.30 6.05 -6.37
C ALA A 199 -1.13 6.44 -7.30
N PRO A 200 -0.81 7.74 -7.46
CA PRO A 200 0.21 8.23 -8.39
C PRO A 200 1.62 8.09 -7.80
N LEU A 201 2.07 6.84 -7.64
CA LEU A 201 3.34 6.51 -7.02
C LEU A 201 4.53 6.88 -7.91
N TYR A 202 4.44 6.68 -9.22
CA TYR A 202 5.46 7.10 -10.18
C TYR A 202 5.78 8.59 -10.04
N ASP A 203 4.77 9.44 -10.16
CA ASP A 203 4.94 10.89 -10.10
C ASP A 203 5.40 11.34 -8.72
N THR A 204 4.84 10.76 -7.66
CA THR A 204 5.20 11.06 -6.27
C THR A 204 6.66 10.74 -5.97
N THR A 205 7.15 9.59 -6.44
CA THR A 205 8.56 9.18 -6.28
C THR A 205 9.49 9.98 -7.18
N ARG A 206 9.10 10.23 -8.44
CA ARG A 206 9.88 11.02 -9.41
C ARG A 206 10.06 12.47 -9.01
N LYS A 207 9.03 13.10 -8.43
CA LYS A 207 9.08 14.47 -7.89
C LYS A 207 10.13 14.67 -6.79
N GLN A 208 10.63 13.60 -6.16
CA GLN A 208 11.72 13.72 -5.19
C GLN A 208 13.04 14.11 -5.85
N GLY A 209 13.20 13.80 -7.14
CA GLY A 209 14.47 13.93 -7.85
C GLY A 209 15.47 12.83 -7.50
N LEU A 210 16.46 12.63 -8.37
CA LEU A 210 17.43 11.52 -8.29
C LEU A 210 18.14 11.44 -6.93
N VAL A 211 18.74 12.56 -6.49
CA VAL A 211 19.54 12.62 -5.25
C VAL A 211 18.70 12.24 -4.02
N ARG A 212 17.49 12.77 -3.91
CA ARG A 212 16.62 12.48 -2.76
C ARG A 212 16.06 11.07 -2.84
N THR A 213 15.79 10.55 -4.03
CA THR A 213 15.36 9.16 -4.23
C THR A 213 16.40 8.18 -3.68
N PHE A 214 17.68 8.37 -4.02
CA PHE A 214 18.75 7.55 -3.44
C PHE A 214 18.88 7.70 -1.92
N ARG A 215 18.76 8.91 -1.37
CA ARG A 215 18.75 9.13 0.10
C ARG A 215 17.52 8.54 0.79
N ASN A 216 16.44 8.33 0.04
CA ASN A 216 15.21 7.69 0.48
C ASN A 216 15.21 6.16 0.24
N SER A 217 16.29 5.61 -0.31
CA SER A 217 16.46 4.17 -0.51
C SER A 217 17.21 3.54 0.66
N ALA A 218 17.00 2.25 0.88
CA ALA A 218 17.78 1.42 1.79
C ALA A 218 19.18 1.18 1.21
N GLY A 219 20.03 0.45 1.95
CA GLY A 219 21.42 0.25 1.55
C GLY A 219 21.61 -0.53 0.24
N ASP A 220 20.59 -1.23 -0.24
CA ASP A 220 20.58 -1.91 -1.54
C ASP A 220 20.30 -0.98 -2.73
N LEU A 221 19.94 0.28 -2.46
CA LEU A 221 19.55 1.30 -3.43
C LEU A 221 18.34 0.93 -4.28
N PHE A 222 17.53 -0.02 -3.82
CA PHE A 222 16.34 -0.51 -4.52
C PHE A 222 15.10 -0.34 -3.63
N HIS A 223 15.12 -0.89 -2.42
CA HIS A 223 13.99 -0.78 -1.51
C HIS A 223 13.90 0.62 -0.88
N PRO A 224 12.71 1.12 -0.55
CA PRO A 224 12.58 2.35 0.22
C PRO A 224 13.11 2.17 1.66
N ASN A 225 13.77 3.18 2.20
CA ASN A 225 13.99 3.28 3.65
C ASN A 225 12.78 3.94 4.34
N ASP A 226 12.86 4.18 5.65
CA ASP A 226 11.78 4.85 6.40
C ASP A 226 11.32 6.19 5.82
N ARG A 227 12.23 6.96 5.20
CA ARG A 227 11.92 8.23 4.54
C ARG A 227 11.26 7.98 3.20
N GLY A 228 11.75 7.02 2.43
CA GLY A 228 11.12 6.56 1.19
C GLY A 228 9.71 6.04 1.41
N TYR A 229 9.47 5.30 2.50
CA TYR A 229 8.13 4.83 2.84
C TYR A 229 7.15 5.93 3.26
N ARG A 230 7.62 7.09 3.72
CA ARG A 230 6.75 8.28 3.86
C ARG A 230 6.32 8.80 2.50
N VAL A 231 7.23 8.84 1.53
CA VAL A 231 6.92 9.26 0.15
C VAL A 231 5.94 8.27 -0.49
N TRP A 232 6.17 6.97 -0.35
CA TRP A 232 5.24 5.94 -0.82
C TRP A 232 3.86 6.10 -0.18
N ALA A 233 3.77 6.20 1.15
CA ALA A 233 2.49 6.39 1.84
C ALA A 233 1.74 7.62 1.29
N SER A 234 2.45 8.74 1.06
CA SER A 234 1.83 9.98 0.57
C SER A 234 1.16 9.85 -0.80
N ALA A 235 1.57 8.88 -1.63
CA ALA A 235 0.89 8.62 -2.91
C ALA A 235 -0.52 8.05 -2.69
N PHE A 236 -0.72 7.26 -1.64
CA PHE A 236 -2.03 6.65 -1.32
C PHE A 236 -2.91 7.53 -0.44
N GLU A 237 -2.31 8.48 0.29
CA GLU A 237 -2.99 9.27 1.32
C GLU A 237 -4.28 9.96 0.85
N PRO A 238 -4.34 10.59 -0.35
CA PRO A 238 -5.58 11.21 -0.83
C PRO A 238 -6.71 10.19 -1.05
N ALA A 239 -6.40 9.07 -1.71
CA ALA A 239 -7.38 8.02 -1.98
C ALA A 239 -7.85 7.33 -0.69
N ILE A 240 -6.95 7.10 0.26
CA ILE A 240 -7.28 6.56 1.58
C ILE A 240 -8.19 7.52 2.36
N ALA A 241 -7.92 8.83 2.31
CA ALA A 241 -8.76 9.82 2.96
C ALA A 241 -10.18 9.84 2.37
N ALA A 242 -10.30 9.78 1.04
CA ALA A 242 -11.59 9.70 0.36
C ALA A 242 -12.36 8.42 0.75
N ARG A 243 -11.68 7.26 0.79
CA ARG A 243 -12.30 6.01 1.21
C ARG A 243 -12.77 6.05 2.67
N VAL A 244 -11.96 6.59 3.57
CA VAL A 244 -12.33 6.76 4.98
C VAL A 244 -13.55 7.67 5.14
N ALA A 245 -13.61 8.77 4.38
CA ALA A 245 -14.78 9.66 4.39
C ALA A 245 -16.05 8.93 3.89
N ARG A 246 -15.93 8.09 2.87
CA ARG A 246 -17.05 7.25 2.39
C ARG A 246 -17.53 6.26 3.44
N ILE A 247 -16.63 5.52 4.09
CA ILE A 247 -16.98 4.59 5.17
C ILE A 247 -17.73 5.31 6.29
N ALA A 248 -17.27 6.50 6.69
CA ALA A 248 -17.94 7.29 7.71
C ALA A 248 -19.35 7.74 7.28
N ALA A 249 -19.52 8.13 6.02
CA ALA A 249 -20.82 8.49 5.48
C ALA A 249 -21.78 7.30 5.42
N ASP A 250 -21.31 6.14 4.97
CA ASP A 250 -22.13 4.92 4.88
C ASP A 250 -22.61 4.45 6.27
N HIS A 251 -21.73 4.54 7.29
CA HIS A 251 -22.13 4.28 8.68
C HIS A 251 -23.15 5.31 9.20
N ALA A 252 -22.97 6.59 8.91
CA ALA A 252 -23.91 7.63 9.36
C ALA A 252 -25.32 7.44 8.76
N VAL A 253 -25.42 7.01 7.50
CA VAL A 253 -26.70 6.66 6.86
C VAL A 253 -27.33 5.45 7.55
N THR A 254 -26.53 4.40 7.79
CA THR A 254 -27.00 3.17 8.46
C THR A 254 -27.51 3.45 9.87
N ASP A 255 -26.79 4.28 10.65
CA ASP A 255 -27.17 4.69 12.00
C ASP A 255 -28.45 5.55 12.00
N ALA A 256 -28.60 6.43 11.00
CA ALA A 256 -29.80 7.25 10.84
C ALA A 256 -31.03 6.38 10.52
N ASP A 257 -30.91 5.43 9.58
CA ASP A 257 -31.99 4.52 9.21
C ASP A 257 -32.41 3.64 10.39
N ALA A 258 -31.44 3.13 11.16
CA ALA A 258 -31.72 2.39 12.40
C ALA A 258 -32.49 3.24 13.42
N SER A 259 -32.09 4.51 13.61
CA SER A 259 -32.77 5.42 14.55
C SER A 259 -34.23 5.73 14.13
N VAL A 260 -34.49 5.87 12.83
CA VAL A 260 -35.83 6.08 12.29
C VAL A 260 -36.69 4.84 12.49
N HIS A 261 -36.13 3.65 12.28
CA HIS A 261 -36.82 2.38 12.51
C HIS A 261 -37.17 2.17 13.99
N ASP A 262 -36.23 2.47 14.89
CA ASP A 262 -36.44 2.38 16.34
C ASP A 262 -37.52 3.37 16.82
N ALA A 263 -37.48 4.61 16.33
CA ALA A 263 -38.48 5.64 16.64
C ALA A 263 -39.88 5.25 16.13
N ALA A 264 -39.99 4.70 14.93
CA ALA A 264 -41.25 4.21 14.37
C ALA A 264 -41.82 3.04 15.20
N THR A 265 -40.95 2.12 15.64
CA THR A 265 -41.32 0.97 16.47
C THR A 265 -41.82 1.44 17.85
N ALA A 266 -41.10 2.35 18.51
CA ALA A 266 -41.51 2.95 19.77
C ALA A 266 -42.85 3.71 19.67
N GLY A 267 -43.08 4.43 18.58
CA GLY A 267 -44.36 5.08 18.32
C GLY A 267 -45.52 4.09 18.13
N SER A 268 -45.26 2.94 17.51
CA SER A 268 -46.25 1.87 17.33
C SER A 268 -46.62 1.19 18.66
N THR A 269 -45.62 0.90 19.50
CA THR A 269 -45.85 0.29 20.82
C THR A 269 -46.61 1.23 21.76
N ALA A 270 -46.26 2.53 21.77
CA ALA A 270 -46.98 3.54 22.55
C ALA A 270 -48.46 3.64 22.17
N ARG A 271 -48.78 3.72 20.87
CA ARG A 271 -50.18 3.75 20.39
C ARG A 271 -50.95 2.48 20.73
N THR A 272 -50.27 1.33 20.73
CA THR A 272 -50.89 0.05 21.11
C THR A 272 -51.22 0.02 22.59
N ALA A 273 -50.30 0.49 23.44
CA ALA A 273 -50.51 0.59 24.89
C ALA A 273 -51.65 1.58 25.24
N GLU A 274 -51.70 2.74 24.58
CA GLU A 274 -52.76 3.73 24.77
C GLU A 274 -54.15 3.18 24.39
N ARG A 275 -54.26 2.47 23.26
CA ARG A 275 -55.50 1.79 22.85
C ARG A 275 -55.92 0.69 23.83
N ALA A 276 -54.97 -0.05 24.39
CA ALA A 276 -55.25 -1.07 25.40
C ALA A 276 -55.77 -0.45 26.71
N ALA A 277 -55.14 0.64 27.17
CA ALA A 277 -55.58 1.38 28.35
C ALA A 277 -56.98 1.99 28.16
N ALA A 278 -57.25 2.60 27.00
CA ALA A 278 -58.58 3.15 26.68
C ALA A 278 -59.69 2.09 26.68
N ARG A 279 -59.41 0.89 26.13
CA ARG A 279 -60.34 -0.26 26.16
C ARG A 279 -60.58 -0.82 27.56
N ALA A 280 -59.57 -0.76 28.44
CA ALA A 280 -59.72 -1.20 29.83
C ALA A 280 -60.61 -0.22 30.61
N SER A 281 -60.43 1.09 30.44
CA SER A 281 -61.29 2.11 31.06
C SER A 281 -62.73 2.05 30.59
N SER A 282 -62.99 1.79 29.30
CA SER A 282 -64.36 1.70 28.78
C SER A 282 -65.13 0.46 29.28
N ARG A 283 -64.43 -0.61 29.67
CA ARG A 283 -65.05 -1.82 30.25
C ARG A 283 -65.35 -1.68 31.75
N GLY A 284 -64.68 -0.75 32.44
CA GLY A 284 -64.92 -0.49 33.87
C GLY A 284 -66.19 0.31 34.18
N THR A 285 -66.77 0.97 33.17
CA THR A 285 -67.95 1.85 33.33
C THR A 285 -69.30 1.14 33.13
N GLU A 286 -69.32 -0.15 32.78
CA GLU A 286 -70.55 -0.86 32.40
C GLU A 286 -71.18 -1.73 33.52
N THR A 287 -70.64 -1.74 34.73
CA THR A 287 -71.15 -2.56 35.84
C THR A 287 -71.48 -1.74 37.09
N LEU A 288 -72.64 -1.08 37.07
CA LEU A 288 -73.36 -0.72 38.29
C LEU A 288 -74.85 -1.00 38.05
N PRO A 289 -75.40 -2.13 38.55
CA PRO A 289 -76.81 -2.40 38.45
C PRO A 289 -77.56 -1.46 39.40
N ARG A 290 -78.45 -0.63 38.84
CA ARG A 290 -79.39 0.17 39.61
C ARG A 290 -80.36 -0.76 40.35
N ARG A 291 -80.33 -0.74 41.68
CA ARG A 291 -81.45 -1.06 42.56
C ARG A 291 -81.41 -0.16 43.78
#